data_AF-A0A2G2WUU7-F1
#
_entry.id   AF-A0A2G2WUU7-F1
#
_cell.length_a   1.000
_cell.length_b   1.000
_cell.length_c   1.000
_cell.angle_alpha   90.00
_cell.angle_beta   90.00
_cell.angle_gamma   90.00
#
_symmetry.space_group_name_H-M   'P 1'
#
loop_
_entity.id
_entity.type
_entity.pdbx_description
1 polymer ?
#
loop_
_entity_poly.entity_id
_entity_poly.type
_entity_poly.pdbx_seq_one_letter_code
_entity_poly.pdbx_strand_id
1 'polypeptide(L)'
;MLMENFLRSKEFWPVVTVGVQEPATGTALSEAQKAELDSLRLKDLKAKNYLFQAIDRSILETILCKDTSKQIWDSMKKKYQGTAKAK
;
A
#
# COMPACT_ATOMS: atom_id res chain seq x y z
N MET A 1 -16.23 -3.33 -0.06
CA MET A 1 -14.88 -3.89 -0.29
C MET A 1 -14.39 -4.52 1.00
N LEU A 2 -14.33 -5.85 1.07
CA LEU A 2 -13.95 -6.59 2.30
C LEU A 2 -12.50 -6.26 2.74
N MET A 3 -11.60 -6.13 1.76
CA MET A 3 -10.21 -5.69 1.98
C MET A 3 -10.10 -4.24 2.45
N GLU A 4 -10.89 -3.31 1.90
CA GLU A 4 -10.87 -1.90 2.35
C GLU A 4 -11.25 -1.78 3.83
N ASN A 5 -12.34 -2.44 4.24
CA ASN A 5 -12.78 -2.42 5.64
C ASN A 5 -11.73 -3.04 6.57
N PHE A 6 -11.06 -4.10 6.12
CA PHE A 6 -9.97 -4.73 6.85
C PHE A 6 -8.77 -3.78 7.03
N LEU A 7 -8.34 -3.10 5.97
CA LEU A 7 -7.22 -2.14 6.05
C LEU A 7 -7.56 -0.92 6.91
N ARG A 8 -8.83 -0.48 6.90
CA ARG A 8 -9.34 0.58 7.78
C ARG A 8 -9.37 0.15 9.25
N SER A 9 -9.82 -1.07 9.56
CA SER A 9 -9.87 -1.58 10.93
C SER A 9 -8.48 -1.84 11.53
N LYS A 10 -7.46 -2.04 10.69
CA LYS A 10 -6.05 -2.16 11.08
C LYS A 10 -5.26 -0.85 11.02
N GLU A 11 -5.92 0.27 10.73
CA GLU A 11 -5.29 1.60 10.61
C GLU A 11 -4.19 1.71 9.53
N PHE A 12 -4.20 0.80 8.56
CA PHE A 12 -3.29 0.84 7.41
C PHE A 12 -3.82 1.71 6.26
N TRP A 13 -5.08 2.12 6.34
CA TRP A 13 -5.72 2.89 5.28
C TRP A 13 -4.95 4.14 4.83
N PRO A 14 -4.34 4.95 5.73
CA PRO A 14 -3.56 6.11 5.31
C PRO A 14 -2.36 5.74 4.44
N VAL A 15 -1.59 4.70 4.81
CA VAL A 15 -0.39 4.28 4.05
C VAL A 15 -0.75 3.65 2.70
N VAL A 16 -1.92 3.01 2.61
CA VAL A 16 -2.41 2.43 1.36
C VAL A 16 -2.95 3.48 0.39
N THR A 17 -3.50 4.59 0.91
CA THR A 17 -4.12 5.64 0.07
C THR A 17 -3.16 6.76 -0.28
N VAL A 18 -2.45 7.29 0.72
CA VAL A 18 -1.51 8.40 0.58
C VAL A 18 -0.12 7.89 0.17
N GLY A 19 0.27 6.72 0.67
CA GLY A 19 1.63 6.19 0.52
C GLY A 19 2.54 6.65 1.66
N VAL A 20 3.74 6.07 1.70
CA VAL A 20 4.82 6.56 2.55
C VAL A 20 5.69 7.47 1.71
N GLN A 21 5.80 8.74 2.10
CA GLN A 21 6.71 9.68 1.44
C GLN A 21 8.11 9.51 2.00
N GLU A 22 9.03 9.15 1.12
CA GLU A 22 10.45 9.14 1.44
C GLU A 22 10.98 10.58 1.51
N PRO A 23 11.76 10.95 2.54
CA PRO A 23 12.37 12.27 2.64
C PRO A 23 13.32 12.52 1.47
N ALA A 24 13.42 13.77 1.02
CA ALA A 24 14.42 14.14 0.03
C ALA A 24 15.84 13.81 0.54
N THR A 25 16.70 13.29 -0.34
CA THR A 25 18.08 12.94 -0.01
C THR A 25 18.81 14.14 0.60
N GLY A 26 19.34 13.98 1.81
CA GLY A 26 20.02 15.06 2.55
C GLY A 26 19.13 15.85 3.52
N THR A 27 17.84 15.53 3.60
CA THR A 27 16.96 16.12 4.63
C THR A 27 17.37 15.64 6.02
N ALA A 28 17.83 16.56 6.85
CA ALA A 28 18.05 16.29 8.26
C ALA A 28 16.69 16.17 8.97
N LEU A 29 16.28 14.92 9.24
CA LEU A 29 15.11 14.64 10.06
C LEU A 29 15.48 14.65 11.55
N SER A 30 14.62 15.25 12.37
CA SER A 30 14.69 15.09 13.82
C SER A 30 14.43 13.63 14.21
N GLU A 31 14.82 13.24 15.43
CA GLU A 31 14.56 11.88 15.93
C GLU A 31 13.06 11.53 15.91
N ALA A 32 12.20 12.50 16.26
CA ALA A 32 10.75 12.32 16.23
C ALA A 32 10.25 12.05 14.79
N GLN A 33 10.76 12.79 13.80
CA GLN A 33 10.38 12.59 12.40
C GLN A 33 10.87 11.24 11.85
N LYS A 34 12.07 10.79 12.26
CA LYS A 34 12.57 9.46 11.90
C LYS A 34 11.69 8.36 12.49
N ALA A 35 11.34 8.46 13.77
CA ALA A 35 10.48 7.48 14.43
C ALA A 35 9.08 7.39 13.78
N GLU A 36 8.52 8.54 13.39
CA GLU A 36 7.26 8.58 12.64
C GLU A 36 7.38 7.92 11.27
N LEU A 37 8.44 8.24 10.51
CA LEU A 37 8.68 7.64 9.20
C LEU A 37 8.85 6.12 9.29
N ASP A 38 9.58 5.62 10.28
CA ASP A 38 9.76 4.18 10.48
C ASP A 38 8.46 3.49 10.89
N SER A 39 7.61 4.16 11.67
CA SER A 39 6.26 3.68 11.97
C SER A 39 5.39 3.58 10.70
N LEU A 40 5.46 4.58 9.82
CA LEU A 40 4.76 4.56 8.53
C LEU A 40 5.28 3.45 7.61
N ARG A 41 6.61 3.29 7.50
CA ARG A 41 7.24 2.19 6.74
C ARG A 41 6.82 0.82 7.27
N LEU A 42 6.78 0.65 8.60
CA LEU A 42 6.34 -0.60 9.21
C LEU A 42 4.86 -0.89 8.91
N LYS A 43 4.00 0.14 8.94
CA LYS A 43 2.59 0.00 8.55
C LYS A 43 2.45 -0.35 7.07
N ASP A 44 3.24 0.26 6.18
CA ASP A 44 3.24 -0.07 4.75
C ASP A 44 3.67 -1.52 4.52
N LEU A 45 4.75 -1.98 5.16
CA LEU A 45 5.20 -3.37 5.08
C LEU A 45 4.13 -4.37 5.54
N LYS A 46 3.44 -4.08 6.65
CA LYS A 46 2.33 -4.91 7.13
C LYS A 46 1.18 -4.93 6.13
N ALA A 47 0.79 -3.77 5.61
CA ALA A 47 -0.26 -3.65 4.61
C ALA A 47 0.09 -4.42 3.32
N LYS A 48 1.34 -4.32 2.84
CA LYS A 48 1.84 -5.09 1.70
C LYS A 48 1.71 -6.59 1.93
N ASN A 49 2.12 -7.09 3.10
CA ASN A 49 2.03 -8.51 3.42
C ASN A 49 0.58 -9.01 3.38
N TYR A 50 -0.36 -8.27 3.98
CA TYR A 50 -1.78 -8.62 3.91
C TYR A 50 -2.34 -8.59 2.48
N LEU A 51 -1.96 -7.58 1.69
CA LEU A 51 -2.34 -7.52 0.28
C LEU A 51 -1.79 -8.72 -0.49
N PHE A 52 -0.53 -9.11 -0.30
CA PHE A 52 0.03 -10.30 -0.94
C PHE A 52 -0.65 -11.60 -0.55
N GLN A 53 -1.11 -11.73 0.69
CA GLN A 53 -1.86 -12.92 1.14
C GLN A 53 -3.26 -13.00 0.53
N ALA A 54 -3.87 -11.86 0.22
CA ALA A 54 -5.24 -11.80 -0.28
C ALA A 54 -5.36 -11.69 -1.80
N ILE A 55 -4.25 -11.44 -2.51
CA ILE A 55 -4.20 -11.33 -3.96
C ILE A 55 -3.73 -12.66 -4.55
N ASP A 56 -4.43 -13.13 -5.60
CA ASP A 56 -3.99 -14.29 -6.36
C ASP A 56 -2.61 -14.06 -6.99
N ARG A 57 -1.78 -15.10 -6.99
CA ARG A 57 -0.42 -15.03 -7.53
C ARG A 57 -0.37 -14.55 -8.98
N SER A 58 -1.34 -14.94 -9.80
CA SER A 58 -1.47 -14.49 -11.19
C SER A 58 -1.74 -12.98 -11.31
N ILE A 59 -2.47 -12.39 -10.37
CA ILE A 59 -2.69 -10.94 -10.31
C ILE A 59 -1.42 -10.26 -9.83
N LEU A 60 -0.76 -10.82 -8.82
CA LEU A 60 0.50 -10.30 -8.32
C LEU A 60 1.56 -10.23 -9.42
N GLU A 61 1.68 -11.24 -10.28
CA GLU A 61 2.62 -11.24 -11.40
C GLU A 61 2.33 -10.13 -12.43
N THR A 62 1.07 -9.71 -12.58
CA THR A 62 0.69 -8.62 -13.49
C THR A 62 0.96 -7.21 -12.94
N ILE A 63 1.25 -7.06 -11.65
CA ILE A 63 1.55 -5.75 -11.05
C ILE A 63 3.00 -5.40 -11.36
N LEU A 64 3.23 -4.27 -12.04
CA LEU A 64 4.58 -3.85 -12.45
C LEU A 64 5.41 -3.31 -11.26
N CYS A 65 4.78 -2.50 -10.40
CA CYS A 65 5.45 -1.86 -9.26
C CYS A 65 4.80 -2.32 -7.94
N LYS A 66 5.62 -2.90 -7.05
CA LYS A 66 5.19 -3.51 -5.78
C LYS A 66 5.97 -2.95 -4.59
N ASP A 67 6.53 -1.75 -4.75
CA ASP A 67 7.44 -1.17 -3.76
C ASP A 67 6.66 -0.67 -2.55
N THR A 68 5.43 -0.19 -2.74
CA THR A 68 4.53 0.27 -1.67
C THR A 68 3.18 -0.42 -1.68
N SER A 69 2.51 -0.46 -0.53
CA SER A 69 1.13 -0.96 -0.43
C SER A 69 0.17 -0.18 -1.32
N LYS A 70 0.42 1.13 -1.48
CA LYS A 70 -0.31 2.01 -2.38
C LYS A 70 -0.25 1.57 -3.84
N GLN A 71 0.93 1.30 -4.38
CA GLN A 71 1.06 0.86 -5.78
C GLN A 71 0.33 -0.45 -6.04
N ILE A 72 0.40 -1.40 -5.10
CA ILE A 72 -0.32 -2.68 -5.18
C ILE A 72 -1.83 -2.43 -5.18
N TRP A 73 -2.32 -1.63 -4.24
CA TRP A 73 -3.73 -1.29 -4.11
C TRP A 73 -4.29 -0.57 -5.34
N ASP A 74 -3.58 0.45 -5.84
CA ASP A 74 -3.97 1.20 -7.03
C ASP A 74 -3.99 0.29 -8.28
N SER A 75 -3.03 -0.64 -8.39
CA SER A 75 -2.99 -1.64 -9.46
C SER A 75 -4.16 -2.62 -9.40
N MET A 76 -4.48 -3.13 -8.19
CA MET A 76 -5.66 -3.97 -7.99
C MET A 76 -6.94 -3.22 -8.39
N LYS A 77 -7.11 -1.99 -7.89
CA LYS A 77 -8.29 -1.18 -8.17
C LYS A 77 -8.47 -0.96 -9.67
N LYS A 78 -7.40 -0.65 -10.40
CA LYS A 78 -7.43 -0.51 -11.87
C LYS A 78 -7.85 -1.80 -12.57
N LYS A 79 -7.32 -2.96 -12.16
CA LYS A 79 -7.67 -4.27 -12.73
C LYS A 79 -9.16 -4.58 -12.51
N TYR A 80 -9.63 -4.52 -11.26
CA TYR A 80 -11.02 -4.86 -10.91
C TYR A 80 -12.06 -3.83 -11.39
N GLN A 81 -11.70 -2.54 -11.49
CA GLN A 81 -12.58 -1.54 -12.11
C GLN A 81 -12.67 -1.71 -13.64
N GLY A 82 -11.59 -2.17 -14.29
CA GLY A 82 -11.60 -2.50 -15.72
C GLY A 82 -12.49 -3.69 -16.04
N THR A 83 -12.46 -4.74 -15.21
CA THR A 83 -13.32 -5.92 -15.38
C THR A 83 -14.80 -5.60 -15.21
N ALA A 84 -15.14 -4.62 -14.37
CA ALA A 84 -16.53 -4.21 -14.13
C ALA A 84 -17.15 -3.41 -15.29
N LYS A 85 -16.33 -2.79 -16.16
CA LYS A 85 -16.80 -2.04 -17.34
C LYS A 85 -16.87 -2.89 -18.62
N ALA A 86 -16.27 -4.07 -18.61
CA ALA A 86 -16.42 -5.06 -19.67
C ALA A 86 -17.57 -6.01 -19.32
N LYS A 87 -18.80 -5.51 -19.40
CA LYS A 87 -20.01 -6.34 -19.36
C LYS A 87 -21.07 -5.76 -20.28
#